data_AF-A0A1R4J078-F1
#
_entry.id   AF-A0A1R4J078-F1
#
_cell.length_a   1.000
_cell.length_b   1.000
_cell.length_c   1.000
_cell.angle_alpha   90.00
_cell.angle_beta   90.00
_cell.angle_gamma   90.00
#
_symmetry.space_group_name_H-M   'P 1'
#
loop_
_entity.id
_entity.type
_entity.pdbx_description
1 polymer ?
#
loop_
_entity_poly.entity_id
_entity_poly.type
_entity_poly.pdbx_seq_one_letter_code
_entity_poly.pdbx_strand_id
1 'polypeptide(L)'
;MLGFGSGVGLWEPSEQWRRKHRQSRVYEVRVAVEPVAALDRAWQEVLREHDGDATKILDGGAVLRRLEPGLLAVVSGGEDAFDSLAWSINVTLGEAVQKVAPDATMRVVHQERVDER
;
A
#
# COMPACT_ATOMS: atom_id res chain seq x y z
N MET A 1 -13.39 -3.41 -19.13
CA MET A 1 -12.29 -2.54 -19.60
C MET A 1 -12.39 -1.24 -18.82
N LEU A 2 -11.77 -1.21 -17.63
CA LEU A 2 -11.76 -0.02 -16.78
C LEU A 2 -10.59 0.86 -17.24
N GLY A 3 -10.92 2.06 -17.69
CA GLY A 3 -9.93 3.06 -18.11
C GLY A 3 -9.29 3.68 -16.88
N PHE A 4 -7.99 3.47 -16.70
CA PHE A 4 -7.20 4.22 -15.75
C PHE A 4 -6.95 5.62 -16.33
N GLY A 5 -7.47 6.64 -15.64
CA GLY A 5 -7.10 8.02 -15.87
C GLY A 5 -5.60 8.16 -15.73
N SER A 6 -4.99 8.77 -16.74
CA SER A 6 -3.56 9.04 -16.85
C SER A 6 -3.05 9.88 -15.67
N GLY A 7 -2.46 9.21 -14.68
CA GLY A 7 -1.71 9.78 -13.56
C GLY A 7 -1.03 8.62 -12.84
N VAL A 8 0.30 8.62 -12.79
CA VAL A 8 1.12 7.51 -12.26
C VAL A 8 0.59 7.06 -10.89
N GLY A 9 0.43 5.74 -10.68
CA GLY A 9 0.08 5.19 -9.37
C GLY A 9 1.04 5.71 -8.29
N LEU A 10 0.55 5.87 -7.07
CA LEU A 10 1.31 6.36 -5.92
C LEU A 10 2.66 5.64 -5.73
N TRP A 11 2.72 4.34 -6.02
CA TRP A 11 3.94 3.56 -5.96
C TRP A 11 4.08 2.58 -7.12
N GLU A 12 5.27 2.57 -7.70
CA GLU A 12 5.78 1.50 -8.56
C GLU A 12 7.30 1.41 -8.32
N PRO A 13 7.92 0.22 -8.31
CA PRO A 13 9.36 0.16 -8.14
C PRO A 13 10.06 0.85 -9.31
N SER A 14 11.04 1.72 -9.02
CA SER A 14 11.85 2.32 -10.08
C SER A 14 12.60 1.26 -10.88
N GLU A 15 12.97 1.56 -12.12
CA GLU A 15 13.76 0.62 -12.94
C GLU A 15 15.07 0.22 -12.25
N GLN A 16 15.74 1.18 -11.60
CA GLN A 16 16.95 0.91 -10.83
C GLN A 16 16.68 -0.03 -9.65
N TRP A 17 15.52 0.10 -8.98
CA TRP A 17 15.11 -0.80 -7.92
C TRP A 17 14.89 -2.21 -8.46
N ARG A 18 14.14 -2.36 -9.56
CA ARG A 18 13.87 -3.64 -10.23
C ARG A 18 15.15 -4.37 -10.65
N ARG A 19 16.18 -3.65 -11.10
CA ARG A 19 17.49 -4.26 -11.45
C ARG A 19 18.20 -4.87 -10.24
N LYS A 20 18.10 -4.24 -9.06
CA LYS A 20 18.77 -4.66 -7.81
C LYS A 20 17.97 -5.70 -7.01
N HIS A 21 16.69 -5.83 -7.30
CA HIS A 21 15.74 -6.60 -6.50
C HIS A 21 15.05 -7.68 -7.34
N ARG A 22 14.27 -8.55 -6.68
CA ARG A 22 13.54 -9.67 -7.31
C ARG A 22 12.13 -9.69 -6.75
N GLN A 23 11.15 -10.07 -7.58
CA GLN A 23 9.75 -10.23 -7.16
C GLN A 23 9.60 -11.30 -6.06
N SER A 24 10.49 -12.30 -6.05
CA SER A 24 10.47 -13.42 -5.10
C SER A 24 11.02 -13.11 -3.69
N ARG A 25 10.86 -11.87 -3.20
CA ARG A 25 11.40 -11.40 -1.92
C ARG A 25 10.39 -10.55 -1.18
N VAL A 26 10.53 -10.44 0.14
CA VAL A 26 9.69 -9.59 0.98
C VAL A 26 10.21 -8.15 0.97
N TYR A 27 9.31 -7.20 0.78
CA TYR A 27 9.58 -5.76 0.87
C TYR A 27 8.52 -5.08 1.73
N GLU A 28 8.91 -3.98 2.35
CA GLU A 28 8.02 -3.07 3.06
C GLU A 28 8.04 -1.71 2.35
N VAL A 29 6.86 -1.14 2.11
CA VAL A 29 6.68 0.23 1.64
C VAL A 29 5.86 0.98 2.68
N ARG A 30 6.36 2.12 3.16
CA ARG A 30 5.63 2.96 4.11
C ARG A 30 4.95 4.11 3.40
N VAL A 31 3.66 4.28 3.70
CA VAL A 31 2.80 5.29 3.09
C VAL A 31 2.25 6.19 4.19
N ALA A 32 2.52 7.48 4.07
CA ALA A 32 1.91 8.53 4.88
C ALA A 32 0.65 9.06 4.18
N VAL A 33 -0.41 9.30 4.95
CA VAL A 33 -1.70 9.82 4.49
C VAL A 33 -2.10 11.01 5.35
N GLU A 34 -2.39 12.14 4.71
CA GLU A 34 -2.81 13.38 5.35
C GLU A 34 -4.15 13.86 4.76
N PRO A 35 -5.10 14.35 5.60
CA PRO A 35 -5.03 14.40 7.06
C PRO A 35 -5.13 13.00 7.70
N VAL A 36 -4.66 12.85 8.94
CA VAL A 36 -4.66 11.56 9.69
C VAL A 36 -6.03 10.86 9.65
N ALA A 37 -7.11 11.63 9.77
CA ALA A 37 -8.48 11.10 9.75
C ALA A 37 -8.86 10.43 8.41
N ALA A 38 -8.18 10.75 7.30
CA ALA A 38 -8.39 10.09 6.01
C ALA A 38 -7.93 8.63 6.07
N LEU A 39 -6.78 8.35 6.68
CA LEU A 39 -6.33 6.96 6.87
C LEU A 39 -7.29 6.18 7.77
N ASP A 40 -7.82 6.81 8.81
CA ASP A 40 -8.77 6.16 9.71
C ASP A 40 -10.05 5.73 8.99
N ARG A 41 -10.60 6.61 8.16
CA ARG A 41 -11.78 6.30 7.36
C ARG A 41 -11.49 5.25 6.27
N ALA A 42 -10.36 5.39 5.58
CA ALA A 42 -9.96 4.47 4.52
C ALA A 42 -9.73 3.06 5.08
N TRP A 43 -9.08 2.96 6.25
CA TRP A 43 -8.85 1.68 6.93
C TRP A 43 -10.15 0.95 7.26
N GLN A 44 -11.16 1.68 7.76
CA GLN A 44 -12.47 1.10 8.01
C GLN A 44 -13.17 0.63 6.73
N GLU A 45 -12.92 1.32 5.62
CA GLU A 45 -13.48 0.91 4.33
C GLU A 45 -12.83 -0.37 3.80
N VAL A 46 -11.50 -0.45 3.86
CA VAL A 46 -10.78 -1.67 3.46
C VAL A 46 -11.16 -2.85 4.36
N LEU A 47 -11.30 -2.65 5.67
CA LEU A 47 -11.73 -3.72 6.60
C LEU A 47 -13.12 -4.29 6.33
N ARG A 48 -13.98 -3.60 5.56
CA ARG A 48 -15.30 -4.14 5.19
C ARG A 48 -15.22 -5.19 4.09
N GLU A 49 -14.16 -5.15 3.29
CA GLU A 49 -14.02 -5.96 2.09
C GLU A 49 -12.89 -7.01 2.22
N HIS A 50 -12.03 -6.86 3.23
CA HIS A 50 -10.85 -7.71 3.44
C HIS A 50 -10.78 -8.30 4.85
N ASP A 51 -10.14 -9.45 4.96
CA ASP A 51 -9.84 -10.07 6.25
C ASP A 51 -8.78 -9.25 7.00
N GLY A 52 -9.05 -8.94 8.27
CA GLY A 52 -8.13 -8.14 9.07
C GLY A 52 -8.67 -7.78 10.45
N ASP A 53 -7.94 -6.89 11.11
CA ASP A 53 -8.29 -6.29 12.40
C ASP A 53 -7.87 -4.81 12.45
N ALA A 54 -7.94 -4.21 13.64
CA ALA A 54 -7.60 -2.81 13.86
C ALA A 54 -6.15 -2.44 13.50
N THR A 55 -5.25 -3.42 13.41
CA THR A 55 -3.80 -3.22 13.27
C THR A 55 -3.25 -3.78 11.96
N LYS A 56 -3.91 -4.77 11.34
CA LYS A 56 -3.46 -5.41 10.10
C LYS A 56 -4.62 -5.79 9.18
N ILE A 57 -4.39 -5.73 7.87
CA ILE A 57 -5.32 -6.21 6.84
C ILE A 57 -4.55 -7.09 5.86
N LEU A 58 -5.14 -8.23 5.49
CA LEU A 58 -4.62 -9.13 4.48
C LEU A 58 -5.18 -8.72 3.11
N ASP A 59 -4.30 -8.48 2.14
CA ASP A 59 -4.70 -8.02 0.81
C ASP A 59 -3.82 -8.65 -0.28
N GLY A 60 -4.34 -9.66 -0.97
CA GLY A 60 -3.82 -10.10 -2.27
C GLY A 60 -2.30 -10.32 -2.34
N GLY A 61 -1.73 -11.10 -1.43
CA GLY A 61 -0.28 -11.36 -1.39
C GLY A 61 0.54 -10.23 -0.74
N ALA A 62 -0.11 -9.27 -0.08
CA ALA A 62 0.49 -8.29 0.81
C ALA A 62 -0.29 -8.17 2.13
N VAL A 63 0.29 -7.44 3.08
CA VAL A 63 -0.31 -7.09 4.36
C VAL A 63 -0.18 -5.59 4.57
N LEU A 64 -1.30 -4.91 4.79
CA LEU A 64 -1.31 -3.54 5.29
C LEU A 64 -1.23 -3.59 6.81
N ARG A 65 -0.34 -2.80 7.41
CA ARG A 65 -0.11 -2.78 8.85
C ARG A 65 -0.04 -1.34 9.34
N ARG A 66 -0.86 -1.00 10.33
CA ARG A 66 -0.76 0.30 10.99
C ARG A 66 0.57 0.43 11.73
N LEU A 67 1.20 1.58 11.55
CA LEU A 67 2.40 1.95 12.30
C LEU A 67 2.06 3.01 13.34
N GLU A 68 1.53 4.13 12.86
CA GLU A 68 1.22 5.33 13.65
C GLU A 68 0.00 6.04 13.03
N PRO A 69 -0.62 7.03 13.69
CA PRO A 69 -1.68 7.82 13.07
C PRO A 69 -1.22 8.45 11.75
N GLY A 70 -1.95 8.18 10.67
CA GLY A 70 -1.60 8.65 9.33
C GLY A 70 -0.44 7.92 8.65
N LEU A 71 0.10 6.85 9.24
CA LEU A 71 1.22 6.08 8.68
C LEU A 71 0.94 4.57 8.72
N LEU A 72 1.09 3.91 7.57
CA LEU A 72 1.05 2.46 7.49
C LEU A 72 2.24 1.89 6.71
N ALA A 73 2.52 0.61 6.93
CA ALA A 73 3.36 -0.23 6.09
C ALA A 73 2.50 -1.13 5.21
N VAL A 74 2.95 -1.35 3.98
CA VAL A 74 2.46 -2.41 3.08
C VAL A 74 3.60 -3.38 2.88
N VAL A 75 3.42 -4.64 3.27
CA VAL A 75 4.46 -5.68 3.27
C VAL A 75 4.08 -6.77 2.30
N SER A 76 4.92 -7.09 1.32
CA SER A 76 4.65 -8.15 0.34
C SER A 76 4.87 -9.56 0.91
N GLY A 77 4.13 -10.56 0.42
CA GLY A 77 4.27 -11.97 0.77
C GLY A 77 5.42 -12.70 0.06
N GLY A 78 6.02 -12.08 -0.96
CA GLY A 78 7.28 -12.52 -1.54
C GLY A 78 7.22 -13.46 -2.73
N GLU A 79 6.06 -13.80 -3.28
CA GLU A 79 5.95 -14.50 -4.59
C GLU A 79 5.93 -13.47 -5.73
N ASP A 80 4.94 -12.56 -5.70
CA ASP A 80 4.72 -11.51 -6.70
C ASP A 80 4.84 -10.11 -6.07
N ALA A 81 5.94 -9.87 -5.34
CA ALA A 81 5.99 -8.78 -4.39
C ALA A 81 5.70 -7.39 -4.96
N PHE A 82 6.22 -7.09 -6.16
CA PHE A 82 6.01 -5.79 -6.78
C PHE A 82 4.56 -5.58 -7.20
N ASP A 83 3.90 -6.64 -7.66
CA ASP A 83 2.54 -6.56 -8.17
C ASP A 83 1.56 -6.48 -7.00
N SER A 84 1.76 -7.28 -5.95
CA SER A 84 0.99 -7.17 -4.71
C SER A 84 1.15 -5.80 -4.06
N LEU A 85 2.36 -5.25 -3.97
CA LEU A 85 2.57 -3.91 -3.42
C LEU A 85 1.91 -2.82 -4.28
N ALA A 86 2.08 -2.88 -5.61
CA ALA A 86 1.47 -1.92 -6.50
C ALA A 86 -0.06 -1.97 -6.41
N TRP A 87 -0.64 -3.17 -6.33
CA TRP A 87 -2.07 -3.36 -6.14
C TRP A 87 -2.55 -2.77 -4.82
N SER A 88 -1.99 -3.22 -3.69
CA SER A 88 -2.41 -2.78 -2.37
C SER A 88 -2.26 -1.29 -2.14
N ILE A 89 -1.20 -0.67 -2.69
CA ILE A 89 -0.94 0.77 -2.52
C ILE A 89 -1.82 1.61 -3.44
N ASN A 90 -1.85 1.29 -4.74
CA ASN A 90 -2.49 2.15 -5.73
C ASN A 90 -4.00 1.90 -5.86
N VAL A 91 -4.42 0.64 -5.68
CA VAL A 91 -5.81 0.22 -5.83
C VAL A 91 -6.46 0.18 -4.46
N THR A 92 -6.13 -0.80 -3.63
CA THR A 92 -6.83 -1.02 -2.34
C THR A 92 -6.79 0.21 -1.44
N LEU A 93 -5.60 0.71 -1.11
CA LEU A 93 -5.45 1.88 -0.25
C LEU A 93 -5.80 3.19 -1.01
N GLY A 94 -5.30 3.35 -2.23
CA GLY A 94 -5.50 4.55 -3.04
C GLY A 94 -6.97 4.87 -3.30
N GLU A 95 -7.74 3.87 -3.75
CA GLU A 95 -9.18 4.03 -3.99
C GLU A 95 -9.95 4.24 -2.69
N ALA A 96 -9.60 3.53 -1.62
CA ALA A 96 -10.24 3.73 -0.32
C ALA A 96 -10.05 5.17 0.21
N VAL A 97 -8.83 5.71 0.11
CA VAL A 97 -8.54 7.11 0.50
C VAL A 97 -9.30 8.08 -0.40
N GLN A 98 -9.23 7.89 -1.73
CA GLN A 98 -9.92 8.76 -2.70
C GLN A 98 -11.45 8.77 -2.48
N LYS A 99 -12.04 7.63 -2.08
CA LYS A 99 -13.47 7.48 -1.81
C LYS A 99 -13.92 8.26 -0.57
N VAL A 100 -13.13 8.22 0.51
CA VAL A 100 -13.54 8.79 1.81
C VAL A 100 -13.02 10.20 2.07
N ALA A 101 -11.95 10.60 1.37
CA ALA A 101 -11.31 11.90 1.50
C ALA A 101 -10.61 12.28 0.17
N PRO A 102 -11.36 12.78 -0.82
CA PRO A 102 -10.83 13.10 -2.15
C PRO A 102 -9.65 14.08 -2.19
N ASP A 103 -9.56 14.96 -1.19
CA ASP A 103 -8.51 15.98 -1.06
C ASP A 103 -7.33 15.51 -0.19
N ALA A 104 -7.35 14.24 0.27
CA ALA A 104 -6.26 13.69 1.06
C ALA A 104 -5.00 13.49 0.21
N THR A 105 -3.85 13.71 0.82
CA THR A 105 -2.55 13.49 0.20
C THR A 105 -1.98 12.17 0.68
N MET A 106 -1.49 11.35 -0.26
CA MET A 106 -0.75 10.14 0.04
C MET A 106 0.69 10.26 -0.46
N ARG A 107 1.66 9.78 0.32
CA ARG A 107 3.09 9.84 -0.03
C ARG A 107 3.81 8.58 0.42
N VAL A 108 4.62 8.01 -0.46
CA VAL A 108 5.59 6.98 -0.08
C VAL A 108 6.74 7.66 0.65
N VAL A 109 6.98 7.27 1.90
CA VAL A 109 8.02 7.88 2.76
C VAL A 109 9.22 6.97 2.96
N HIS A 110 9.07 5.67 2.69
CA HIS A 110 10.15 4.69 2.81
C HIS A 110 9.84 3.45 1.98
N GLN A 111 10.88 2.78 1.49
CA GLN A 111 10.79 1.44 0.90
C GLN A 111 12.08 0.64 1.15
N GLU A 112 11.95 -0.62 1.54
CA GLU A 112 13.10 -1.48 1.79
C GLU A 112 12.81 -2.96 1.52
N ARG A 113 13.87 -3.75 1.31
CA ARG A 113 13.79 -5.21 1.39
C ARG A 113 13.76 -5.61 2.86
N VAL A 114 12.84 -6.49 3.22
CA VAL A 114 12.81 -7.10 4.54
C VAL A 114 13.70 -8.34 4.49
N ASP A 115 14.80 -8.31 5.22
CA ASP A 115 15.62 -9.51 5.39
C ASP A 115 14.95 -10.42 6.42
N GLU A 116 14.64 -11.66 6.00
CA GLU A 116 14.30 -12.73 6.93
C GLU A 116 15.49 -12.90 7.89
N ARG A 117 15.31 -12.50 9.14
CA ARG A 117 16.28 -12.76 10.21
C ARG A 117 16.14 -14.18 10.72
#